data_AF-A0A7J3NLI2-F1
#
_entry.id   AF-A0A7J3NLI2-F1
#
_cell.length_a   1.000
_cell.length_b   1.000
_cell.length_c   1.000
_cell.angle_alpha   90.00
_cell.angle_beta   90.00
_cell.angle_gamma   90.00
#
_symmetry.space_group_name_H-M   'P 1'
#
loop_
_entity.id
_entity.type
_entity.pdbx_description
1 polymer ?
#
loop_
_entity_poly.entity_id
_entity_poly.type
_entity_poly.pdbx_seq_one_letter_code
_entity_poly.pdbx_strand_id
1 'polypeptide(L)'
;MSEWDTKVSKAALTCCRKSLDALKAVIQAWLNREKLEDKRIQPISKVAIVADDGMMVREAVEELLREMGVKFREVEDKGRVTVTVDGKGGSFTIEVVRGGEARVDGDGLTLRVSRPSFAERMEALSVLASELGDFDLRSVAEACEGFTTLDVVRLVQFAASRSLADGRDKVEEGDFMEGIALLKKEADVSETLPDDFSEQLYLMAVSEEGEGFSELVHRVNAGEKLDRRLERMLARYSFILFDEPERRIVKLAKARASYERLKRVFGGGRQI
;
A
#
# COMPACT_ATOMS: atom_id res chain seq x y z
N MET A 1 -16.95 -1.61 1.57
CA MET A 1 -15.67 -2.34 1.44
C MET A 1 -15.91 -3.63 0.70
N SER A 2 -15.06 -3.90 -0.29
CA SER A 2 -14.98 -5.21 -0.93
C SER A 2 -14.37 -6.24 0.04
N GLU A 3 -14.52 -7.52 -0.27
CA GLU A 3 -13.90 -8.60 0.50
C GLU A 3 -12.36 -8.49 0.49
N TRP A 4 -11.78 -8.11 -0.65
CA TRP A 4 -10.34 -7.87 -0.78
C TRP A 4 -9.88 -6.70 0.10
N ASP A 5 -10.61 -5.57 0.09
CA ASP A 5 -10.29 -4.41 0.93
C ASP A 5 -10.25 -4.83 2.41
N THR A 6 -11.21 -5.65 2.83
CA THR A 6 -11.29 -6.18 4.20
C THR A 6 -10.08 -7.05 4.54
N LYS A 7 -9.61 -7.89 3.61
CA LYS A 7 -8.40 -8.70 3.80
C LYS A 7 -7.14 -7.82 3.87
N VAL A 8 -7.05 -6.79 3.04
CA VAL A 8 -5.95 -5.80 3.05
C VAL A 8 -5.91 -5.03 4.37
N SER A 9 -7.04 -4.51 4.87
CA SER A 9 -7.08 -3.79 6.15
C SER A 9 -6.67 -4.70 7.32
N LYS A 10 -7.12 -5.97 7.33
CA LYS A 10 -6.70 -6.96 8.33
C LYS A 10 -5.21 -7.27 8.27
N ALA A 11 -4.64 -7.43 7.07
CA ALA A 11 -3.21 -7.62 6.90
C ALA A 11 -2.43 -6.38 7.38
N ALA A 12 -2.93 -5.18 7.07
CA ALA A 12 -2.35 -3.91 7.51
C ALA A 12 -2.31 -3.81 9.04
N LEU A 13 -3.43 -4.07 9.71
CA LEU A 13 -3.54 -4.13 11.17
C LEU A 13 -2.57 -5.13 11.78
N THR A 14 -2.49 -6.33 11.19
CA THR A 14 -1.63 -7.41 11.67
C THR A 14 -0.15 -7.01 11.59
N CYS A 15 0.29 -6.51 10.45
CA CYS A 15 1.68 -6.11 10.25
C CYS A 15 2.08 -4.85 11.04
N CYS A 16 1.12 -4.01 11.45
CA CYS A 16 1.37 -2.79 12.21
C CYS A 16 1.01 -2.91 13.71
N ARG A 17 0.63 -4.10 14.18
CA ARG A 17 -0.04 -4.34 15.48
C ARG A 17 0.65 -3.66 16.65
N LYS A 18 1.96 -3.83 16.81
CA LYS A 18 2.72 -3.24 17.92
C LYS A 18 2.66 -1.71 17.97
N SER A 19 2.82 -1.06 16.81
CA SER A 19 2.79 0.40 16.71
C SER A 19 1.36 0.93 16.91
N LEU A 20 0.36 0.17 16.45
CA LEU A 20 -1.05 0.51 16.63
C LEU A 20 -1.55 0.31 18.05
N ASP A 21 -1.04 -0.68 18.81
CA ASP A 21 -1.35 -0.84 20.23
C ASP A 21 -0.86 0.36 21.05
N ALA A 22 0.34 0.87 20.73
CA ALA A 22 0.86 2.09 21.33
C ALA A 22 -0.01 3.31 20.96
N LEU A 23 -0.39 3.44 19.69
CA LEU A 23 -1.29 4.50 19.24
C LEU A 23 -2.65 4.44 19.93
N LYS A 24 -3.24 3.24 20.05
CA LYS A 24 -4.51 2.97 20.73
C LYS A 24 -4.47 3.44 22.18
N ALA A 25 -3.39 3.11 22.91
CA ALA A 25 -3.21 3.56 24.29
C ALA A 25 -3.15 5.09 24.40
N VAL A 26 -2.45 5.75 23.48
CA VAL A 26 -2.34 7.23 23.45
C VAL A 26 -3.69 7.88 23.13
N ILE A 27 -4.42 7.36 22.14
CA ILE A 27 -5.78 7.85 21.82
C ILE A 27 -6.71 7.65 23.03
N GLN A 28 -6.68 6.49 23.67
CA GLN A 28 -7.50 6.21 24.86
C GLN A 28 -7.16 7.14 26.03
N ALA A 29 -5.87 7.44 26.25
CA ALA A 29 -5.46 8.41 27.26
C ALA A 29 -6.02 9.81 26.94
N TRP A 30 -5.92 10.25 25.69
CA TRP A 30 -6.43 11.54 25.25
C TRP A 30 -7.97 11.64 25.30
N LEU A 31 -8.69 10.57 24.98
CA LEU A 31 -10.15 10.48 25.11
C LEU A 31 -10.63 10.60 26.57
N ASN A 32 -9.78 10.20 27.51
CA ASN A 32 -10.02 10.27 28.96
C ASN A 32 -9.33 11.48 29.62
N ARG A 33 -8.97 12.51 28.84
CA ARG A 33 -8.14 13.64 29.31
C ARG A 33 -8.64 14.35 30.56
N GLU A 34 -9.95 14.53 30.73
CA GLU A 34 -10.53 15.21 31.90
C GLU A 34 -10.04 14.57 33.22
N LYS A 35 -10.03 13.23 33.28
CA LYS A 35 -9.55 12.47 34.45
C LYS A 35 -8.04 12.56 34.66
N LEU A 36 -7.29 12.83 33.59
CA LEU A 36 -5.83 12.99 33.63
C LEU A 36 -5.46 14.42 34.03
N GLU A 37 -6.19 15.42 33.53
CA GLU A 37 -6.03 16.83 33.86
C GLU A 37 -6.32 17.09 35.33
N ASP A 38 -7.32 16.41 35.93
CA ASP A 38 -7.57 16.41 37.38
C ASP A 38 -6.35 15.94 38.19
N LYS A 39 -5.50 15.10 37.60
CA LYS A 39 -4.23 14.61 38.16
C LYS A 39 -3.02 15.43 37.72
N ARG A 40 -3.24 16.58 37.06
CA ARG A 40 -2.21 17.45 36.46
C ARG A 40 -1.35 16.74 35.39
N ILE A 41 -1.91 15.76 34.70
CA ILE A 41 -1.29 15.07 33.58
C ILE A 41 -1.90 15.61 32.30
N GLN A 42 -1.07 16.19 31.42
CA GLN A 42 -1.51 16.60 30.08
C GLN A 42 -1.30 15.45 29.09
N PRO A 43 -2.37 14.88 28.50
CA PRO A 43 -2.23 13.82 27.53
C PRO A 43 -1.75 14.36 26.17
N ILE A 44 -0.97 13.53 25.49
CA ILE A 44 -0.44 13.82 24.16
C ILE A 44 -1.60 13.99 23.18
N SER A 45 -1.57 15.08 22.42
CA SER A 45 -2.59 15.44 21.43
C SER A 45 -2.11 15.29 19.97
N LYS A 46 -0.84 14.96 19.77
CA LYS A 46 -0.22 14.80 18.46
C LYS A 46 0.70 13.58 18.41
N VAL A 47 0.51 12.73 17.41
CA VAL A 47 1.37 11.57 17.13
C VAL A 47 1.84 11.62 15.68
N ALA A 48 3.12 11.43 15.43
CA ALA A 48 3.61 11.09 14.11
C ALA A 48 3.96 9.62 14.03
N ILE A 49 3.54 8.97 12.94
CA ILE A 49 3.85 7.58 12.63
C ILE A 49 4.79 7.58 11.44
N VAL A 50 6.02 7.12 11.67
CA VAL A 50 7.05 7.04 10.64
C VAL A 50 7.10 5.62 10.12
N ALA A 51 6.93 5.48 8.80
CA ALA A 51 6.93 4.19 8.13
C ALA A 51 7.56 4.31 6.75
N ASP A 52 8.14 3.21 6.27
CA ASP A 52 8.61 3.11 4.88
C ASP A 52 7.40 3.17 3.91
N ASP A 53 6.28 2.56 4.32
CA ASP A 53 5.01 2.53 3.57
C ASP A 53 3.90 3.32 4.26
N GLY A 54 3.74 4.60 3.91
CA GLY A 54 2.71 5.45 4.51
C GLY A 54 1.26 5.00 4.23
N MET A 55 1.01 4.36 3.09
CA MET A 55 -0.35 3.94 2.69
C MET A 55 -0.89 2.82 3.57
N MET A 56 -0.14 1.73 3.77
CA MET A 56 -0.59 0.60 4.59
C MET A 56 -0.76 0.98 6.05
N VAL A 57 0.09 1.87 6.56
CA VAL A 57 -0.04 2.39 7.92
C VAL A 57 -1.27 3.26 8.05
N ARG A 58 -1.60 4.08 7.05
CA ARG A 58 -2.84 4.88 7.06
C ARG A 58 -4.08 3.97 7.12
N GLU A 59 -4.14 2.96 6.25
CA GLU A 59 -5.24 1.99 6.26
C GLU A 59 -5.40 1.34 7.63
N ALA A 60 -4.28 0.92 8.24
CA ALA A 60 -4.29 0.29 9.56
C ALA A 60 -4.71 1.26 10.68
N VAL A 61 -4.33 2.55 10.59
CA VAL A 61 -4.77 3.59 11.53
C VAL A 61 -6.27 3.84 11.41
N GLU A 62 -6.80 3.94 10.19
CA GLU A 62 -8.22 4.14 9.97
C GLU A 62 -9.05 2.98 10.51
N GLU A 63 -8.62 1.75 10.23
CA GLU A 63 -9.31 0.57 10.74
C GLU A 63 -9.26 0.51 12.26
N LEU A 64 -8.12 0.84 12.88
CA LEU A 64 -8.04 0.97 14.35
C LEU A 64 -9.04 2.02 14.88
N LEU A 65 -9.15 3.18 14.23
CA LEU A 65 -10.08 4.22 14.66
C LEU A 65 -11.55 3.77 14.54
N ARG A 66 -11.88 3.01 13.48
CA ARG A 66 -13.19 2.38 13.30
C ARG A 66 -13.46 1.34 14.40
N GLU A 67 -12.50 0.47 14.71
CA GLU A 67 -12.61 -0.51 15.81
C GLU A 67 -12.82 0.17 17.18
N MET A 68 -12.21 1.33 17.38
CA MET A 68 -12.38 2.13 18.60
C MET A 68 -13.71 2.91 18.65
N GLY A 69 -14.49 2.93 17.56
CA GLY A 69 -15.71 3.73 17.46
C GLY A 69 -15.46 5.24 17.48
N VAL A 70 -14.27 5.67 17.07
CA VAL A 70 -13.85 7.08 17.09
C VAL A 70 -14.13 7.71 15.73
N LYS A 71 -14.78 8.88 15.73
CA LYS A 71 -14.95 9.67 14.52
C LYS A 71 -13.64 10.36 14.14
N PHE A 72 -13.32 10.39 12.86
CA PHE A 72 -12.13 11.06 12.34
C PHE A 72 -12.43 11.74 11.00
N ARG A 73 -11.58 12.69 10.62
CA ARG A 73 -11.57 13.33 9.31
C ARG A 73 -10.18 13.24 8.71
N GLU A 74 -10.12 12.86 7.45
CA GLU A 74 -8.87 12.89 6.70
C GLU A 74 -8.62 14.29 6.14
N VAL A 75 -7.35 14.71 6.15
CA VAL A 75 -6.89 15.92 5.48
C VAL A 75 -5.94 15.49 4.36
N GLU A 76 -6.46 15.43 3.13
CA GLU A 76 -5.81 14.84 1.95
C GLU A 76 -4.41 15.41 1.66
N ASP A 77 -4.17 16.68 2.00
CA ASP A 77 -3.05 17.45 1.45
C ASP A 77 -1.66 17.16 2.08
N LYS A 78 -1.58 16.34 3.14
CA LYS A 78 -0.30 16.07 3.85
C LYS A 78 -0.15 14.67 4.47
N GLY A 79 -1.02 13.71 4.14
CA GLY A 79 -1.02 12.41 4.82
C GLY A 79 -1.31 12.50 6.33
N ARG A 80 -2.10 13.51 6.71
CA ARG A 80 -2.54 13.72 8.10
C ARG A 80 -3.95 13.18 8.28
N VAL A 81 -4.11 12.33 9.28
CA VAL A 81 -5.41 11.88 9.78
C VAL A 81 -5.72 12.70 11.04
N THR A 82 -6.68 13.62 10.93
CA THR A 82 -7.10 14.42 12.08
C THR A 82 -8.29 13.74 12.76
N VAL A 83 -8.03 13.20 13.94
CA VAL A 83 -9.06 12.60 14.79
C VAL A 83 -9.77 13.71 15.55
N THR A 84 -11.05 13.92 15.20
CA THR A 84 -11.88 14.92 15.86
C THR A 84 -12.97 14.20 16.63
N VAL A 85 -12.96 14.36 17.95
CA VAL A 85 -13.95 13.73 18.82
C VAL A 85 -15.07 14.72 19.08
N ASP A 86 -16.24 14.44 18.54
CA ASP A 86 -17.44 15.24 18.72
C ASP A 86 -17.75 15.43 20.22
N GLY A 87 -18.04 16.67 20.62
CA GLY A 87 -18.65 16.97 21.92
C GLY A 87 -17.71 17.20 23.12
N LYS A 88 -16.39 17.14 22.97
CA LYS A 88 -15.45 17.31 24.10
C LYS A 88 -14.40 18.42 24.00
N GLY A 89 -14.43 19.25 22.95
CA GLY A 89 -13.52 20.40 22.77
C GLY A 89 -12.03 20.01 22.62
N GLY A 90 -11.46 20.16 21.42
CA GLY A 90 -10.06 19.82 21.13
C GLY A 90 -9.92 18.71 20.08
N SER A 91 -8.75 18.64 19.44
CA SER A 91 -8.45 17.70 18.35
C SER A 91 -7.22 16.86 18.66
N PHE A 92 -7.23 15.60 18.21
CA PHE A 92 -6.05 14.73 18.25
C PHE A 92 -5.54 14.54 16.83
N THR A 93 -4.25 14.79 16.59
CA THR A 93 -3.68 14.72 15.24
C THR A 93 -2.78 13.50 15.09
N ILE A 94 -3.03 12.68 14.08
CA ILE A 94 -2.14 11.61 13.64
C ILE A 94 -1.53 12.03 12.31
N GLU A 95 -0.21 12.02 12.22
CA GLU A 95 0.51 12.37 11.01
C GLU A 95 1.29 11.14 10.54
N VAL A 96 0.94 10.57 9.39
CA VAL A 96 1.68 9.44 8.82
C VAL A 96 2.74 10.00 7.88
N VAL A 97 4.01 9.80 8.23
CA VAL A 97 5.16 10.37 7.52
C VAL A 97 6.01 9.25 6.95
N ARG A 98 6.49 9.46 5.72
CA ARG A 98 7.40 8.54 5.06
C ARG A 98 8.83 8.69 5.61
N GLY A 99 9.57 7.59 5.70
CA GLY A 99 10.90 7.50 6.33
C GLY A 99 11.88 8.62 5.95
N GLY A 100 12.62 9.13 6.95
CA GLY A 100 13.76 10.05 6.79
C GLY A 100 13.61 11.43 7.43
N GLU A 101 12.42 12.04 7.38
CA GLU A 101 12.29 13.50 7.64
C GLU A 101 11.35 13.91 8.78
N ALA A 102 10.71 12.97 9.48
CA ALA A 102 9.72 13.33 10.49
C ALA A 102 10.36 13.78 11.82
N ARG A 103 10.55 15.09 11.99
CA ARG A 103 10.57 15.72 13.32
C ARG A 103 9.19 16.26 13.62
N VAL A 104 8.60 15.81 14.72
CA VAL A 104 7.44 16.49 15.29
C VAL A 104 7.99 17.61 16.16
N ASP A 105 7.79 18.86 15.76
CA ASP A 105 8.06 19.99 16.65
C ASP A 105 7.06 19.96 17.83
N GLY A 106 7.53 20.08 19.08
CA GLY A 106 6.73 20.19 20.31
C GLY A 106 6.47 18.90 21.10
N ASP A 107 5.41 18.87 21.92
CA ASP A 107 5.01 17.78 22.85
C ASP A 107 4.39 16.53 22.15
N GLY A 108 4.84 16.21 20.94
CA GLY A 108 4.31 15.09 20.15
C GLY A 108 5.04 13.77 20.39
N LEU A 109 4.34 12.64 20.19
CA LEU A 109 4.95 11.31 20.21
C LEU A 109 5.31 10.86 18.79
N THR A 110 6.49 10.27 18.61
CA THR A 110 6.87 9.62 17.35
C THR A 110 6.83 8.11 17.51
N LEU A 111 6.01 7.44 16.71
CA LEU A 111 5.94 5.99 16.58
C LEU A 111 6.66 5.57 15.30
N ARG A 112 7.53 4.57 15.36
CA ARG A 112 8.16 3.99 14.17
C ARG A 112 7.51 2.64 13.88
N VAL A 113 7.07 2.45 12.64
CA VAL A 113 6.56 1.15 12.17
C VAL A 113 7.76 0.38 11.64
N SER A 114 8.05 -0.75 12.28
CA SER A 114 9.08 -1.68 11.80
C SER A 114 8.50 -2.60 10.74
N ARG A 115 9.38 -3.23 9.96
CA ARG A 115 8.97 -4.29 9.03
C ARG A 115 8.30 -5.45 9.79
N PRO A 116 7.28 -6.10 9.22
CA PRO A 116 6.56 -7.18 9.86
C PRO A 116 7.49 -8.35 10.20
N SER A 117 7.34 -8.88 11.41
CA SER A 117 7.99 -10.10 11.88
C SER A 117 7.47 -11.33 11.13
N PHE A 118 8.16 -12.46 11.27
CA PHE A 118 7.74 -13.73 10.66
C PHE A 118 6.29 -14.11 11.01
N ALA A 119 5.90 -13.98 12.29
CA ALA A 119 4.55 -14.28 12.74
C ALA A 119 3.50 -13.34 12.11
N GLU A 120 3.81 -12.04 12.01
CA GLU A 120 2.92 -11.06 11.38
C GLU A 120 2.78 -11.32 9.87
N ARG A 121 3.87 -11.68 9.18
CA ARG A 121 3.82 -12.05 7.75
C ARG A 121 3.00 -13.33 7.53
N MET A 122 3.19 -14.36 8.36
CA MET A 122 2.40 -15.59 8.31
C MET A 122 0.91 -15.32 8.46
N GLU A 123 0.54 -14.53 9.46
CA GLU A 123 -0.86 -14.18 9.72
C GLU A 123 -1.43 -13.33 8.57
N ALA A 124 -0.70 -12.32 8.09
CA ALA A 124 -1.12 -11.51 6.95
C ALA A 124 -1.32 -12.34 5.67
N LEU A 125 -0.36 -13.22 5.33
CA LEU A 125 -0.47 -14.12 4.18
C LEU A 125 -1.64 -15.09 4.33
N SER A 126 -1.90 -15.61 5.54
CA SER A 126 -3.03 -16.52 5.79
C SER A 126 -4.38 -15.86 5.50
N VAL A 127 -4.50 -14.56 5.79
CA VAL A 127 -5.70 -13.78 5.52
C VAL A 127 -5.82 -13.43 4.05
N LEU A 128 -4.74 -12.92 3.45
CA LEU A 128 -4.75 -12.44 2.07
C LEU A 128 -4.93 -13.58 1.06
N ALA A 129 -4.33 -14.74 1.34
CA ALA A 129 -4.26 -15.85 0.40
C ALA A 129 -5.18 -17.03 0.75
N SER A 130 -6.13 -16.82 1.69
CA SER A 130 -7.02 -17.85 2.26
C SER A 130 -7.82 -18.67 1.24
N GLU A 131 -8.00 -18.14 0.02
CA GLU A 131 -8.85 -18.73 -1.04
C GLU A 131 -8.07 -18.97 -2.33
N LEU A 132 -6.75 -18.78 -2.31
CA LEU A 132 -5.95 -18.82 -3.53
C LEU A 132 -5.45 -20.22 -3.89
N GLY A 133 -5.38 -21.14 -2.94
CA GLY A 133 -4.93 -22.50 -3.20
C GLY A 133 -4.35 -23.19 -1.97
N ASP A 134 -3.79 -24.37 -2.20
CA ASP A 134 -3.11 -25.18 -1.19
C ASP A 134 -1.60 -25.12 -1.48
N PHE A 135 -0.86 -24.30 -0.72
CA PHE A 135 0.59 -24.12 -0.85
C PHE A 135 1.21 -23.95 0.54
N ASP A 136 2.54 -24.14 0.62
CA ASP A 136 3.24 -23.99 1.89
C ASP A 136 3.41 -22.51 2.26
N LEU A 137 2.42 -21.99 2.98
CA LEU A 137 2.41 -20.63 3.49
C LEU A 137 3.64 -20.30 4.35
N ARG A 138 4.18 -21.30 5.04
CA ARG A 138 5.37 -21.13 5.89
C ARG A 138 6.58 -20.79 5.04
N SER A 139 6.83 -21.59 4.00
CA SER A 139 7.94 -21.37 3.06
C SER A 139 7.83 -20.00 2.38
N VAL A 140 6.62 -19.58 1.97
CA VAL A 140 6.39 -18.23 1.42
C VAL A 140 6.74 -17.14 2.45
N ALA A 141 6.26 -17.26 3.70
CA ALA A 141 6.50 -16.25 4.74
C ALA A 141 7.98 -16.14 5.17
N GLU A 142 8.72 -17.25 5.16
CA GLU A 142 10.16 -17.30 5.36
C GLU A 142 10.87 -16.56 4.21
N ALA A 143 10.47 -16.83 2.96
CA ALA A 143 11.03 -16.17 1.79
C ALA A 143 10.72 -14.66 1.72
N CYS A 144 9.63 -14.19 2.32
CA CYS A 144 9.29 -12.76 2.49
C CYS A 144 10.10 -12.02 3.57
N GLU A 145 11.20 -12.57 4.07
CA GLU A 145 12.04 -11.85 5.03
C GLU A 145 12.46 -10.46 4.52
N GLY A 146 12.27 -9.45 5.38
CA GLY A 146 12.57 -8.06 5.06
C GLY A 146 11.51 -7.36 4.21
N PHE A 147 10.38 -8.00 3.88
CA PHE A 147 9.29 -7.35 3.14
C PHE A 147 8.57 -6.35 4.03
N THR A 148 8.09 -5.28 3.42
CA THR A 148 7.13 -4.39 4.07
C THR A 148 5.72 -4.98 4.01
N THR A 149 4.76 -4.35 4.68
CA THR A 149 3.34 -4.74 4.58
C THR A 149 2.83 -4.64 3.15
N LEU A 150 3.23 -3.59 2.42
CA LEU A 150 2.80 -3.38 1.04
C LEU A 150 3.36 -4.46 0.11
N ASP A 151 4.63 -4.85 0.30
CA ASP A 151 5.26 -5.94 -0.46
C ASP A 151 4.48 -7.25 -0.29
N VAL A 152 4.06 -7.58 0.93
CA VAL A 152 3.25 -8.78 1.21
C VAL A 152 1.91 -8.74 0.47
N VAL A 153 1.23 -7.60 0.45
CA VAL A 153 -0.04 -7.44 -0.29
C VAL A 153 0.18 -7.59 -1.79
N ARG A 154 1.19 -6.91 -2.34
CA ARG A 154 1.55 -6.96 -3.77
C ARG A 154 1.92 -8.35 -4.22
N LEU A 155 2.65 -9.09 -3.38
CA LEU A 155 3.02 -10.46 -3.66
C LEU A 155 1.79 -11.34 -3.87
N VAL A 156 0.78 -11.23 -3.00
CA VAL A 156 -0.46 -12.02 -3.12
C VAL A 156 -1.23 -11.63 -4.38
N GLN A 157 -1.33 -10.33 -4.68
CA GLN A 157 -1.97 -9.84 -5.90
C GLN A 157 -1.25 -10.33 -7.15
N PHE A 158 0.08 -10.32 -7.13
CA PHE A 158 0.90 -10.83 -8.21
C PHE A 158 0.67 -12.33 -8.42
N ALA A 159 0.74 -13.13 -7.36
CA ALA A 159 0.57 -14.57 -7.45
C ALA A 159 -0.82 -14.95 -8.00
N ALA A 160 -1.89 -14.29 -7.53
CA ALA A 160 -3.24 -14.46 -8.06
C ALA A 160 -3.34 -14.05 -9.54
N SER A 161 -2.75 -12.92 -9.91
CA SER A 161 -2.72 -12.41 -11.28
C SER A 161 -1.96 -13.35 -12.23
N ARG A 162 -0.84 -13.91 -11.77
CA ARG A 162 0.01 -14.82 -12.52
C ARG A 162 -0.69 -16.15 -12.81
N SER A 163 -1.27 -16.76 -11.78
CA SER A 163 -2.10 -17.96 -11.93
C SER A 163 -3.22 -17.75 -12.95
N LEU A 164 -3.93 -16.62 -12.86
CA LEU A 164 -5.00 -16.29 -13.80
C LEU A 164 -4.50 -16.13 -15.23
N ALA A 165 -3.33 -15.49 -15.43
CA ALA A 165 -2.71 -15.32 -16.74
C ALA A 165 -2.32 -16.66 -17.38
N ASP A 166 -1.94 -17.65 -16.56
CA ASP A 166 -1.64 -19.01 -17.01
C ASP A 166 -2.91 -19.89 -17.19
N GLY A 167 -4.10 -19.32 -16.95
CA GLY A 167 -5.38 -20.05 -17.05
C GLY A 167 -5.61 -21.04 -15.91
N ARG A 168 -4.94 -20.87 -14.77
CA ARG A 168 -5.10 -21.69 -13.57
C ARG A 168 -6.06 -21.04 -12.57
N ASP A 169 -6.96 -21.85 -12.02
CA ASP A 169 -7.94 -21.45 -11.00
C ASP A 169 -7.38 -21.47 -9.57
N LYS A 170 -6.17 -22.02 -9.38
CA LYS A 170 -5.47 -22.09 -8.10
C LYS A 170 -4.02 -21.59 -8.26
N VAL A 171 -3.61 -20.77 -7.31
CA VAL A 171 -2.25 -20.28 -7.13
C VAL A 171 -1.37 -21.40 -6.56
N GLU A 172 -0.17 -21.52 -7.08
CA GLU A 172 0.86 -22.45 -6.63
C GLU A 172 1.99 -21.70 -5.93
N GLU A 173 2.80 -22.41 -5.15
CA GLU A 173 3.96 -21.83 -4.47
C GLU A 173 4.95 -21.16 -5.45
N GLY A 174 5.08 -21.70 -6.66
CA GLY A 174 5.92 -21.12 -7.71
C GLY A 174 5.54 -19.68 -8.09
N ASP A 175 4.25 -19.34 -8.07
CA ASP A 175 3.75 -18.00 -8.37
C ASP A 175 4.23 -16.98 -7.32
N PHE A 176 4.26 -17.42 -6.05
CA PHE A 176 4.83 -16.64 -4.96
C PHE A 176 6.33 -16.49 -5.09
N MET A 177 7.06 -17.56 -5.38
CA MET A 177 8.52 -17.50 -5.49
C MET A 177 8.97 -16.60 -6.65
N GLU A 178 8.25 -16.59 -7.77
CA GLU A 178 8.48 -15.64 -8.88
C GLU A 178 8.25 -14.20 -8.41
N GLY A 179 7.14 -13.92 -7.73
CA GLY A 179 6.85 -12.59 -7.20
C GLY A 179 7.85 -12.10 -6.16
N ILE A 180 8.32 -13.01 -5.28
CA ILE A 180 9.35 -12.71 -4.27
C ILE A 180 10.67 -12.37 -4.94
N ALA A 181 11.08 -13.13 -5.97
CA ALA A 181 12.30 -12.84 -6.71
C ALA A 181 12.24 -11.45 -7.37
N LEU A 182 11.08 -11.06 -7.91
CA LEU A 182 10.87 -9.73 -8.49
C LEU A 182 10.92 -8.62 -7.45
N LEU A 183 10.21 -8.76 -6.33
CA LEU A 183 10.18 -7.76 -5.25
C LEU A 183 11.54 -7.61 -4.56
N LYS A 184 12.25 -8.71 -4.29
CA LYS A 184 13.62 -8.66 -3.75
C LYS A 184 14.58 -8.03 -4.73
N LYS A 185 14.44 -8.37 -6.01
CA LYS A 185 15.22 -7.74 -7.07
C LYS A 185 14.98 -6.24 -7.01
N GLU A 186 13.74 -5.73 -7.00
CA GLU A 186 13.45 -4.30 -6.85
C GLU A 186 14.06 -3.64 -5.60
N ALA A 187 14.10 -4.34 -4.46
CA ALA A 187 14.75 -3.84 -3.24
C ALA A 187 16.28 -3.70 -3.38
N ASP A 188 16.94 -4.66 -4.05
CA ASP A 188 18.36 -4.59 -4.44
C ASP A 188 18.60 -3.62 -5.62
N VAL A 189 17.56 -3.36 -6.38
CA VAL A 189 17.56 -2.61 -7.64
C VAL A 189 17.29 -1.13 -7.46
N SER A 190 17.01 -0.67 -6.24
CA SER A 190 17.33 0.71 -5.90
C SER A 190 18.79 1.06 -6.30
N GLU A 191 19.65 0.08 -6.62
CA GLU A 191 20.90 0.26 -7.36
C GLU A 191 21.03 -0.41 -8.76
N THR A 192 20.15 -1.30 -9.26
CA THR A 192 20.47 -2.16 -10.46
C THR A 192 19.36 -2.78 -11.36
N LEU A 193 18.11 -2.29 -11.44
CA LEU A 193 17.28 -2.50 -12.66
C LEU A 193 17.38 -1.20 -13.42
N PRO A 194 17.80 -1.22 -14.69
CA PRO A 194 17.74 -0.02 -15.50
C PRO A 194 16.28 0.45 -15.54
N ASP A 195 16.01 1.66 -15.04
CA ASP A 195 14.69 2.32 -15.09
C ASP A 195 14.06 2.18 -16.49
N ASP A 196 14.91 2.13 -17.52
CA ASP A 196 14.61 1.87 -18.91
C ASP A 196 13.73 0.63 -19.16
N PHE A 197 13.90 -0.49 -18.44
CA PHE A 197 13.11 -1.70 -18.71
C PHE A 197 11.68 -1.59 -18.18
N SER A 198 11.51 -1.03 -16.98
CA SER A 198 10.17 -0.75 -16.44
C SER A 198 9.48 0.32 -17.29
N GLU A 199 10.19 1.38 -17.69
CA GLU A 199 9.65 2.40 -18.60
C GLU A 199 9.23 1.81 -19.96
N GLN A 200 9.96 0.82 -20.50
CA GLN A 200 9.57 0.08 -21.70
C GLN A 200 8.28 -0.72 -21.52
N LEU A 201 8.10 -1.37 -20.37
CA LEU A 201 6.86 -2.11 -20.06
C LEU A 201 5.65 -1.17 -19.96
N TYR A 202 5.81 0.01 -19.32
CA TYR A 202 4.76 1.03 -19.30
C TYR A 202 4.47 1.57 -20.71
N LEU A 203 5.51 1.81 -21.52
CA LEU A 203 5.35 2.27 -22.90
C LEU A 203 4.59 1.24 -23.74
N MET A 204 4.90 -0.04 -23.59
CA MET A 204 4.19 -1.15 -24.24
C MET A 204 2.72 -1.17 -23.81
N ALA A 205 2.44 -1.14 -22.50
CA ALA A 205 1.08 -1.17 -21.98
C ALA A 205 0.24 0.04 -22.44
N VAL A 206 0.83 1.25 -22.43
CA VAL A 206 0.19 2.46 -22.98
C VAL A 206 -0.06 2.32 -24.48
N SER A 207 0.85 1.71 -25.23
CA SER A 207 0.69 1.54 -26.68
C SER A 207 -0.42 0.55 -27.05
N GLU A 208 -0.62 -0.48 -26.23
CA GLU A 208 -1.58 -1.56 -26.47
C GLU A 208 -2.98 -1.19 -25.97
N GLU A 209 -3.09 -0.59 -24.79
CA GLU A 209 -4.38 -0.39 -24.09
C GLU A 209 -4.76 1.10 -23.94
N GLY A 210 -3.83 2.03 -24.14
CA GLY A 210 -4.07 3.47 -24.10
C GLY A 210 -4.69 3.97 -22.79
N GLU A 211 -5.88 4.57 -22.91
CA GLU A 211 -6.64 5.09 -21.75
C GLU A 211 -7.06 3.96 -20.79
N GLY A 212 -7.24 2.72 -21.27
CA GLY A 212 -7.56 1.58 -20.42
C GLY A 212 -6.46 1.29 -19.39
N PHE A 213 -5.19 1.40 -19.78
CA PHE A 213 -4.06 1.23 -18.87
C PHE A 213 -3.92 2.41 -17.90
N SER A 214 -4.24 3.63 -18.35
CA SER A 214 -4.27 4.80 -17.47
C SER A 214 -5.36 4.65 -16.39
N GLU A 215 -6.55 4.20 -16.79
CA GLU A 215 -7.63 3.87 -15.87
C GLU A 215 -7.22 2.78 -14.87
N LEU A 216 -6.57 1.72 -15.35
CA LEU A 216 -6.05 0.65 -14.48
C LEU A 216 -5.09 1.22 -13.41
N VAL A 217 -4.08 1.99 -13.82
CA VAL A 217 -3.10 2.58 -12.89
C VAL A 217 -3.78 3.47 -11.86
N HIS A 218 -4.75 4.30 -12.28
CA HIS A 218 -5.49 5.16 -11.36
C HIS A 218 -6.29 4.35 -10.33
N ARG A 219 -7.05 3.34 -10.77
CA ARG A 219 -7.84 2.51 -9.84
C ARG A 219 -6.98 1.69 -8.90
N VAL A 220 -5.88 1.12 -9.40
CA VAL A 220 -4.90 0.38 -8.60
C VAL A 220 -4.25 1.30 -7.55
N ASN A 221 -3.96 2.55 -7.89
CA ASN A 221 -3.42 3.53 -6.93
C ASN A 221 -4.43 3.99 -5.88
N ALA A 222 -5.69 4.13 -6.26
CA ALA A 222 -6.78 4.51 -5.37
C ALA A 222 -7.29 3.34 -4.51
N GLY A 223 -6.79 2.12 -4.73
CA GLY A 223 -7.31 0.92 -4.06
C GLY A 223 -8.76 0.60 -4.46
N GLU A 224 -9.20 1.10 -5.62
CA GLU A 224 -10.57 0.91 -6.09
C GLU A 224 -10.79 -0.50 -6.65
N LYS A 225 -12.06 -0.94 -6.60
CA LYS A 225 -12.45 -2.21 -7.20
C LYS A 225 -12.27 -2.19 -8.71
N LEU A 226 -11.58 -3.21 -9.21
CA LEU A 226 -11.41 -3.46 -10.64
C LEU A 226 -12.61 -4.23 -11.17
N ASP A 227 -13.05 -3.89 -12.39
CA ASP A 227 -14.00 -4.70 -13.13
C ASP A 227 -13.28 -5.85 -13.87
N ARG A 228 -14.02 -6.82 -14.41
CA ARG A 228 -13.45 -7.99 -15.09
C ARG A 228 -12.58 -7.65 -16.31
N ARG A 229 -12.70 -6.45 -16.88
CA ARG A 229 -11.82 -5.97 -17.96
C ARG A 229 -10.49 -5.52 -17.35
N LEU A 230 -10.53 -4.69 -16.31
CA LEU A 230 -9.34 -4.19 -15.62
C LEU A 230 -8.60 -5.31 -14.85
N GLU A 231 -9.30 -6.30 -14.30
CA GLU A 231 -8.68 -7.49 -13.68
C GLU A 231 -7.84 -8.28 -14.70
N ARG A 232 -8.36 -8.50 -15.90
CA ARG A 232 -7.62 -9.16 -16.99
C ARG A 232 -6.44 -8.32 -17.47
N MET A 233 -6.62 -7.00 -17.53
CA MET A 233 -5.56 -6.06 -17.87
C MET A 233 -4.46 -6.06 -16.80
N LEU A 234 -4.83 -6.09 -15.52
CA LEU A 234 -3.89 -6.21 -14.41
C LEU A 234 -3.13 -7.54 -14.46
N ALA A 235 -3.80 -8.64 -14.81
CA ALA A 235 -3.14 -9.92 -15.00
C ALA A 235 -2.06 -9.86 -16.09
N ARG A 236 -2.33 -9.12 -17.19
CA ARG A 236 -1.38 -8.92 -18.29
C ARG A 236 -0.24 -7.95 -17.96
N TYR A 237 -0.53 -6.90 -17.20
CA TYR A 237 0.42 -5.85 -16.84
C TYR A 237 0.67 -5.80 -15.33
N SER A 238 0.83 -6.98 -14.71
CA SER A 238 0.97 -7.13 -13.26
C SER A 238 2.23 -6.44 -12.72
N PHE A 239 3.20 -6.14 -13.59
CA PHE A 239 4.40 -5.40 -13.25
C PHE A 239 4.12 -4.03 -12.61
N ILE A 240 2.96 -3.41 -12.89
CA ILE A 240 2.64 -2.12 -12.28
C ILE A 240 2.52 -2.25 -10.76
N LEU A 241 2.13 -3.42 -10.25
CA LEU A 241 1.94 -3.64 -8.82
C LEU A 241 3.24 -3.44 -8.03
N PHE A 242 4.39 -3.62 -8.66
CA PHE A 242 5.70 -3.49 -8.03
C PHE A 242 6.13 -2.03 -7.83
N ASP A 243 5.67 -1.12 -8.69
CA ASP A 243 5.91 0.31 -8.51
C ASP A 243 5.05 0.92 -7.40
N GLU A 244 5.61 1.85 -6.63
CA GLU A 244 4.84 2.73 -5.74
C GLU A 244 3.82 3.59 -6.50
N PRO A 245 2.68 3.94 -5.89
CA PRO A 245 1.64 4.72 -6.55
C PRO A 245 2.16 5.97 -7.27
N GLU A 246 3.02 6.74 -6.62
CA GLU A 246 3.63 7.94 -7.19
C GLU A 246 4.54 7.60 -8.38
N ARG A 247 5.34 6.53 -8.26
CA ARG A 247 6.17 6.03 -9.36
C ARG A 247 5.33 5.55 -10.53
N ARG A 248 4.20 4.87 -10.30
CA ARG A 248 3.27 4.45 -11.37
C ARG A 248 2.76 5.65 -12.15
N ILE A 249 2.39 6.74 -11.46
CA ILE A 249 1.93 7.98 -12.12
C ILE A 249 3.04 8.61 -12.94
N VAL A 250 4.25 8.71 -12.39
CA VAL A 250 5.40 9.28 -13.10
C VAL A 250 5.75 8.45 -14.35
N LYS A 251 5.82 7.13 -14.21
CA LYS A 251 6.13 6.21 -15.33
C LYS A 251 5.02 6.21 -16.37
N LEU A 252 3.75 6.24 -15.96
CA LEU A 252 2.61 6.39 -16.87
C LEU A 252 2.69 7.70 -17.65
N ALA A 253 2.96 8.82 -16.98
CA ALA A 253 3.09 10.13 -17.63
C ALA A 253 4.24 10.15 -18.65
N LYS A 254 5.41 9.61 -18.28
CA LYS A 254 6.56 9.45 -19.17
C LYS A 254 6.22 8.57 -20.38
N ALA A 255 5.60 7.42 -20.16
CA ALA A 255 5.20 6.48 -21.21
C ALA A 255 4.20 7.10 -22.19
N ARG A 256 3.18 7.82 -21.70
CA ARG A 256 2.24 8.56 -22.56
C ARG A 256 2.94 9.64 -23.38
N ALA A 257 3.82 10.43 -22.77
CA ALA A 257 4.58 11.45 -23.49
C ALA A 257 5.46 10.85 -24.58
N SER A 258 6.12 9.72 -24.30
CA SER A 258 6.94 8.99 -25.27
C SER A 258 6.09 8.38 -26.39
N TYR A 259 4.96 7.76 -26.07
CA TYR A 259 4.02 7.23 -27.07
C TYR A 259 3.48 8.32 -28.00
N GLU A 260 3.08 9.47 -27.47
CA GLU A 260 2.60 10.60 -28.28
C GLU A 260 3.70 11.23 -29.15
N ARG A 261 4.97 11.19 -28.71
CA ARG A 261 6.11 11.56 -29.56
C ARG A 261 6.30 10.57 -30.70
N LEU A 262 6.29 9.27 -30.41
CA LEU A 262 6.43 8.22 -31.41
C LEU A 262 5.28 8.27 -32.43
N LYS A 263 4.04 8.41 -31.98
CA LYS A 263 2.86 8.53 -32.84
C LYS A 263 2.95 9.73 -33.80
N ARG A 264 3.52 10.85 -33.37
CA ARG A 264 3.77 12.01 -34.25
C ARG A 264 4.87 11.75 -35.28
N VAL A 265 5.95 11.09 -34.89
CA VAL A 265 7.08 10.77 -35.77
C VAL A 265 6.70 9.71 -36.82
N PHE A 266 5.94 8.69 -36.43
CA PHE A 266 5.57 7.56 -37.29
C PHE A 266 4.20 7.72 -37.97
N GLY A 267 3.30 8.54 -37.43
CA GLY A 267 1.96 8.82 -37.98
C GLY A 267 1.88 10.04 -38.90
N GLY A 268 2.96 10.82 -39.04
CA GLY A 268 3.05 11.98 -39.93
C GLY A 268 3.40 11.67 -41.39
N GLY A 269 3.56 10.39 -41.75
CA GLY A 269 3.99 9.96 -43.09
C GLY A 269 2.89 9.25 -43.88
N ARG A 270 1.75 9.90 -44.11
CA ARG A 270 0.80 9.59 -45.21
C ARG A 270 -0.34 10.63 -45.25
N GLN A 271 -0.13 11.70 -46.00
CA GLN A 271 -1.17 12.25 -46.85
C GLN A 271 -0.61 12.32 -48.26
N ILE A 272 -1.45 11.83 -49.18
CA ILE A 272 -1.25 11.75 -50.63
C ILE A 272 -1.14 13.17 -51.20
#